data_AF-A0A1F7LZG9-F1
#
_entry.id   AF-A0A1F7LZG9-F1
#
_cell.length_a   1.000
_cell.length_b   1.000
_cell.length_c   1.000
_cell.angle_alpha   90.00
_cell.angle_beta   90.00
_cell.angle_gamma   90.00
#
_symmetry.space_group_name_H-M   'P 1'
#
loop_
_entity.id
_entity.type
_entity.pdbx_description
1 polymer ?
#
loop_
_entity_poly.entity_id
_entity_poly.type
_entity_poly.pdbx_seq_one_letter_code
_entity_poly.pdbx_strand_id
1 'polypeptide(L)'
;MTVDHARFASLVHRRGVWAGKTLVPADWIDALRTPSAANPGSGLLWWLNTGRALYPSAPAASLFALGGGSHVLWLDPDHDLVMVARWVDKPEVDGLLARVLASVAG
;
A
#
# COMPACT_ATOMS: atom_id res chain seq x y z
N MET A 1 0.72 -1.86 17.71
CA MET A 1 0.96 -0.92 16.58
C MET A 1 1.20 -1.61 15.23
N THR A 2 2.24 -2.43 15.03
CA THR A 2 2.49 -3.08 13.71
C THR A 2 1.33 -3.98 13.26
N VAL A 3 0.82 -4.83 14.16
CA VAL A 3 -0.33 -5.70 13.89
C VAL A 3 -1.59 -4.88 13.55
N ASP A 4 -1.82 -3.78 14.25
CA ASP A 4 -3.00 -2.93 14.01
C ASP A 4 -2.94 -2.29 12.62
N HIS A 5 -1.75 -1.83 12.19
CA HIS A 5 -1.54 -1.34 10.84
C HIS A 5 -1.72 -2.43 9.79
N ALA A 6 -1.29 -3.66 10.06
CA ALA A 6 -1.51 -4.77 9.14
C ALA A 6 -3.01 -5.09 8.98
N ARG A 7 -3.79 -5.02 10.07
CA ARG A 7 -5.26 -5.16 10.01
C ARG A 7 -5.91 -4.02 9.23
N PHE A 8 -5.50 -2.79 9.47
CA PHE A 8 -6.00 -1.62 8.74
C PHE A 8 -5.66 -1.70 7.25
N ALA A 9 -4.42 -2.03 6.90
CA ALA A 9 -4.00 -2.26 5.52
C ALA A 9 -4.78 -3.40 4.88
N SER A 10 -4.99 -4.52 5.59
CA SER A 10 -5.80 -5.64 5.10
C SER A 10 -7.25 -5.25 4.85
N LEU A 11 -7.85 -4.40 5.70
CA LEU A 11 -9.20 -3.86 5.47
C LEU A 11 -9.27 -3.07 4.15
N VAL A 12 -8.30 -2.19 3.89
CA VAL A 12 -8.23 -1.41 2.64
C VAL A 12 -7.96 -2.32 1.44
N HIS A 13 -7.03 -3.25 1.58
CA HIS A 13 -6.70 -4.24 0.56
C HIS A 13 -7.93 -5.07 0.15
N ARG A 14 -8.73 -5.49 1.13
CA ARG A 14 -9.99 -6.23 0.94
C ARG A 14 -11.20 -5.35 0.65
N ARG A 15 -10.98 -4.15 0.08
CA ARG A 15 -12.04 -3.23 -0.35
C ARG A 15 -13.07 -2.92 0.75
N GLY A 16 -12.61 -2.79 1.99
CA GLY A 16 -13.43 -2.43 3.14
C GLY A 16 -14.17 -3.60 3.81
N VAL A 17 -13.93 -4.83 3.38
CA VAL A 17 -14.55 -6.03 3.95
C VAL A 17 -13.65 -6.66 5.02
N TRP A 18 -14.21 -6.86 6.21
CA TRP A 18 -13.57 -7.56 7.32
C TRP A 18 -14.47 -8.69 7.83
N ALA A 19 -13.94 -9.92 7.85
CA ALA A 19 -14.67 -11.10 8.31
C ALA A 19 -16.08 -11.24 7.70
N GLY A 20 -16.20 -10.99 6.38
CA GLY A 20 -17.46 -11.06 5.64
C GLY A 20 -18.42 -9.88 5.85
N LYS A 21 -18.04 -8.88 6.64
CA LYS A 21 -18.82 -7.65 6.85
C LYS A 21 -18.16 -6.47 6.17
N THR A 22 -18.95 -5.69 5.45
CA THR A 22 -18.50 -4.40 4.90
C THR A 22 -18.46 -3.38 6.02
N LEU A 23 -17.26 -2.96 6.41
CA LEU A 23 -17.04 -1.91 7.42
C LEU A 23 -16.80 -0.55 6.77
N VAL A 24 -16.22 -0.53 5.58
CA VAL A 24 -16.01 0.66 4.76
C VAL A 24 -16.61 0.40 3.38
N PRO A 25 -17.45 1.30 2.84
CA PRO A 25 -17.99 1.18 1.49
C PRO A 25 -16.88 1.02 0.44
N ALA A 26 -17.10 0.16 -0.56
CA ALA A 26 -16.07 -0.16 -1.54
C ALA A 26 -15.71 1.03 -2.45
N ASP A 27 -16.66 1.93 -2.71
CA ASP A 27 -16.49 3.17 -3.46
C ASP A 27 -15.51 4.15 -2.78
N TRP A 28 -15.45 4.16 -1.44
CA TRP A 28 -14.41 4.91 -0.73
C TRP A 28 -13.01 4.35 -0.97
N ILE A 29 -12.89 3.03 -1.08
CA ILE A 29 -11.61 2.39 -1.41
C ILE A 29 -11.23 2.63 -2.88
N ASP A 30 -12.21 2.69 -3.78
CA ASP A 30 -11.98 3.05 -5.18
C ASP A 30 -11.52 4.51 -5.31
N ALA A 31 -12.14 5.42 -4.56
CA ALA A 31 -11.73 6.82 -4.52
C ALA A 31 -10.30 6.99 -3.97
N LEU A 32 -9.89 6.18 -3.00
CA LEU A 32 -8.53 6.13 -2.46
C LEU A 32 -7.50 5.72 -3.53
N ARG A 33 -7.88 4.81 -4.44
CA ARG A 33 -7.04 4.37 -5.56
C ARG A 33 -6.99 5.35 -6.73
N THR A 34 -7.82 6.38 -6.70
CA THR A 34 -7.97 7.33 -7.80
C THR A 34 -7.04 8.53 -7.60
N PRO A 35 -6.21 8.88 -8.59
CA PRO A 35 -5.39 10.09 -8.54
C PRO A 35 -6.20 11.35 -8.25
N SER A 36 -5.73 12.15 -7.30
CA SER A 36 -6.31 13.46 -7.00
C SER A 36 -5.85 14.51 -8.02
N ALA A 37 -6.68 15.51 -8.28
CA ALA A 37 -6.34 16.60 -9.19
C ALA A 37 -5.14 17.44 -8.71
N ALA A 38 -4.95 17.56 -7.40
CA ALA A 38 -3.86 18.33 -6.80
C ALA A 38 -2.52 17.57 -6.78
N ASN A 39 -2.57 16.24 -6.69
CA ASN A 39 -1.38 15.39 -6.72
C ASN A 39 -1.73 14.06 -7.41
N PRO A 40 -1.30 13.85 -8.67
CA PRO A 40 -1.55 12.61 -9.39
C PRO A 40 -0.91 11.37 -8.76
N GLY A 41 0.11 11.54 -7.90
CA GLY A 41 0.74 10.45 -7.14
C GLY A 41 0.01 10.08 -5.86
N SER A 42 -1.21 10.60 -5.61
CA SER A 42 -1.96 10.35 -4.38
C SER A 42 -3.47 10.29 -4.60
N GLY A 43 -4.16 9.47 -3.80
CA GLY A 43 -5.62 9.41 -3.69
C GLY A 43 -6.05 9.23 -2.23
N LEU A 44 -7.01 10.03 -1.75
CA LEU A 44 -7.50 10.07 -0.36
C LEU A 44 -6.45 9.71 0.73
N LEU A 45 -5.37 10.48 0.82
CA LEU A 45 -4.28 10.32 1.82
C LEU A 45 -3.33 9.12 1.60
N TRP A 46 -3.50 8.38 0.52
CA TRP A 46 -2.61 7.30 0.12
C TRP A 46 -1.72 7.73 -1.04
N TRP A 47 -0.51 7.20 -1.06
CA TRP A 47 0.41 7.35 -2.19
C TRP A 47 0.15 6.23 -3.20
N LEU A 48 0.05 6.62 -4.46
CA LEU A 48 -0.19 5.72 -5.59
C LEU A 48 1.14 5.42 -6.29
N ASN A 49 1.33 4.18 -6.71
CA ASN A 49 2.49 3.80 -7.51
C ASN A 49 2.23 3.82 -9.01
N THR A 50 1.36 4.72 -9.49
CA THR A 50 1.00 4.81 -10.90
C THR A 50 2.25 4.99 -11.75
N GLY A 51 2.39 4.15 -12.79
CA GLY A 51 3.60 4.13 -13.62
C GLY A 51 4.87 3.70 -12.88
N ARG A 52 4.74 3.11 -11.69
CA ARG A 52 5.85 2.75 -10.78
C ARG A 52 6.71 3.93 -10.36
N ALA A 53 6.11 5.12 -10.31
CA ALA A 53 6.82 6.38 -10.08
C ALA A 53 7.36 6.55 -8.65
N LEU A 54 6.70 5.95 -7.66
CA LEU A 54 7.12 6.08 -6.26
C LEU A 54 8.19 5.05 -5.91
N TYR A 55 7.92 3.79 -6.23
CA TYR A 55 8.82 2.66 -6.01
C TYR A 55 8.85 1.77 -7.26
N PRO A 56 9.91 1.87 -8.09
CA PRO A 56 10.02 1.14 -9.36
C PRO A 56 9.92 -0.38 -9.24
N SER A 57 10.35 -0.92 -8.09
CA SER A 57 10.37 -2.37 -7.85
C SER A 57 9.00 -2.94 -7.46
N ALA A 58 8.04 -2.11 -7.06
CA ALA A 58 6.69 -2.53 -6.73
C ALA A 58 5.73 -2.42 -7.94
N PRO A 59 4.65 -3.23 -8.02
CA PRO A 59 3.68 -3.13 -9.11
C PRO A 59 3.01 -1.75 -9.19
N ALA A 60 2.52 -1.41 -10.38
CA ALA A 60 1.91 -0.10 -10.64
C ALA A 60 0.58 0.10 -9.89
N ALA A 61 -0.10 -0.99 -9.53
CA ALA A 61 -1.32 -0.97 -8.73
C ALA A 61 -1.05 -0.81 -7.21
N SER A 62 0.21 -0.73 -6.80
CA SER A 62 0.60 -0.62 -5.39
C SER A 62 0.14 0.67 -4.75
N LEU A 63 -0.24 0.58 -3.48
CA LEU A 63 -0.63 1.70 -2.64
C LEU A 63 0.28 1.75 -1.41
N PHE A 64 0.57 2.97 -0.96
CA PHE A 64 1.43 3.18 0.19
C PHE A 64 0.85 4.20 1.18
N ALA A 65 1.03 3.92 2.47
CA ALA A 65 0.92 4.93 3.52
C ALA A 65 2.30 5.07 4.17
N LEU A 66 2.86 6.29 4.09
CA LEU A 66 4.23 6.59 4.48
C LEU A 66 4.23 7.54 5.68
N GLY A 67 4.93 7.14 6.75
CA GLY A 67 5.08 7.93 7.97
C GLY A 67 6.53 8.35 8.22
N GLY A 68 6.72 9.27 9.17
CA GLY A 68 8.06 9.67 9.62
C GLY A 68 8.90 8.49 10.11
N GLY A 69 10.23 8.58 9.91
CA GLY A 69 11.15 7.48 10.22
C GLY A 69 11.04 6.29 9.26
N SER A 70 10.55 6.53 8.02
CA SER A 70 10.33 5.51 7.00
C SER A 70 9.48 4.33 7.48
N HIS A 71 8.37 4.66 8.12
CA HIS A 71 7.31 3.69 8.36
C HIS A 71 6.55 3.49 7.06
N VAL A 72 6.55 2.26 6.55
CA VAL A 72 5.97 1.92 5.25
C VAL A 72 4.86 0.91 5.45
N LEU A 73 3.64 1.29 5.07
CA LEU A 73 2.59 0.35 4.73
C LEU A 73 2.58 0.22 3.21
N TRP A 74 2.65 -1.00 2.71
CA TRP A 74 2.56 -1.32 1.29
C TRP A 74 1.44 -2.33 1.07
N LEU A 75 0.54 -2.02 0.14
CA LEU A 75 -0.51 -2.91 -0.35
C LEU A 75 -0.23 -3.19 -1.81
N ASP A 76 -0.20 -4.47 -2.15
CA ASP A 76 -0.04 -4.95 -3.51
C ASP A 76 -1.20 -5.88 -3.88
N PRO A 77 -2.21 -5.36 -4.59
CA PRO A 77 -3.35 -6.14 -5.06
C PRO A 77 -2.99 -7.29 -5.98
N ASP A 78 -1.91 -7.15 -6.77
CA ASP A 78 -1.56 -8.11 -7.81
C ASP A 78 -1.06 -9.44 -7.20
N HIS A 79 -0.56 -9.38 -5.96
CA HIS A 79 0.01 -10.53 -5.24
C HIS A 79 -0.72 -10.85 -3.93
N ASP A 80 -1.91 -10.28 -3.70
CA ASP A 80 -2.66 -10.38 -2.43
C ASP A 80 -1.79 -10.08 -1.18
N LEU A 81 -0.93 -9.06 -1.28
CA LEU A 81 0.11 -8.79 -0.29
C LEU A 81 -0.14 -7.51 0.50
N VAL A 82 0.13 -7.59 1.81
CA VAL A 82 0.24 -6.46 2.73
C VAL A 82 1.57 -6.54 3.47
N MET A 83 2.34 -5.46 3.44
CA MET A 83 3.57 -5.31 4.20
C MET A 83 3.50 -4.11 5.13
N VAL A 84 3.99 -4.30 6.37
CA VAL A 84 4.25 -3.22 7.32
C VAL A 84 5.72 -3.27 7.71
N ALA A 85 6.49 -2.27 7.30
CA ALA A 85 7.89 -2.12 7.64
C ALA A 85 8.12 -0.85 8.48
N ARG A 86 9.14 -0.89 9.33
CA ARG A 86 9.51 0.20 10.25
C ARG A 86 11.03 0.33 10.25
N TRP A 87 11.53 1.54 10.47
CA TRP A 87 12.97 1.81 10.64
C TRP A 87 13.81 1.34 9.45
N VAL A 88 13.28 1.47 8.23
CA VAL A 88 14.01 1.18 7.00
C VAL A 88 14.63 2.48 6.51
N ASP A 89 15.92 2.53 6.24
CA ASP A 89 16.49 3.75 5.67
C ASP A 89 15.78 4.10 4.36
N LYS A 90 15.37 5.37 4.20
CA LYS A 90 14.52 5.78 3.07
C LYS A 90 15.05 5.33 1.69
N PRO A 91 16.37 5.40 1.42
CA PRO A 91 16.93 4.90 0.15
C PRO A 91 16.79 3.38 -0.04
N GLU A 92 16.69 2.61 1.05
CA GLU A 92 16.66 1.15 1.02
C GLU A 92 15.26 0.57 0.86
N VAL A 93 14.21 1.41 0.93
CA VAL A 93 12.82 0.94 0.86
C VAL A 93 12.56 0.19 -0.45
N ASP A 94 12.91 0.74 -1.62
CA ASP A 94 12.65 0.08 -2.91
C ASP A 94 13.34 -1.29 -3.00
N GLY A 95 14.58 -1.38 -2.52
CA GLY A 95 15.33 -2.63 -2.46
C GLY A 95 14.72 -3.65 -1.49
N LEU A 96 14.08 -3.22 -0.41
CA LEU A 96 13.29 -4.11 0.45
C LEU A 96 12.05 -4.63 -0.29
N LEU A 97 11.31 -3.75 -0.99
CA LEU A 97 10.13 -4.16 -1.76
C LEU A 97 10.49 -5.20 -2.82
N ALA A 98 11.59 -4.98 -3.55
CA ALA A 98 12.10 -5.92 -4.55
C ALA A 98 12.33 -7.33 -3.97
N ARG A 99 12.98 -7.40 -2.80
CA ARG A 99 13.28 -8.69 -2.13
C ARG A 99 12.03 -9.39 -1.63
N VAL A 100 11.08 -8.64 -1.07
CA VAL A 100 9.80 -9.19 -0.63
C VAL A 100 9.02 -9.74 -1.83
N LEU A 101 8.93 -8.97 -2.92
CA LEU A 101 8.20 -9.41 -4.11
C LEU A 101 8.80 -10.67 -4.73
N ALA A 102 10.14 -10.74 -4.82
CA ALA A 102 10.84 -11.93 -5.29
C ALA A 102 10.60 -13.18 -4.40
N SER A 103 10.22 -12.99 -3.13
CA SER A 103 9.98 -14.09 -2.19
C SER A 103 8.56 -14.67 -2.25
N VAL A 104 7.61 -13.94 -2.84
CA VAL A 104 6.19 -14.33 -2.93
C VAL A 104 5.73 -14.63 -4.35
N ALA A 105 6.53 -14.27 -5.36
CA ALA A 105 6.25 -14.54 -6.77
C ALA A 105 6.67 -15.97 -7.22
N GLY A 106 6.85 -16.91 -6.27
CA GLY A 106 7.25 -18.29 -6.50
C GLY A 106 6.11 -19.29 -6.31
#